data_AF-A0A817DAC8-F1
#
_entry.id   AF-A0A817DAC8-F1
#
_cell.length_a   1.000
_cell.length_b   1.000
_cell.length_c   1.000
_cell.angle_alpha   90.00
_cell.angle_beta   90.00
_cell.angle_gamma   90.00
#
_symmetry.space_group_name_H-M   'P 1'
#
loop_
_entity.id
_entity.type
_entity.pdbx_description
1 polymer ?
#
loop_
_entity_poly.entity_id
_entity_poly.type
_entity_poly.pdbx_seq_one_letter_code
_entity_poly.pdbx_strand_id
1 'polypeptide(L)'
;MSKNELNIIGTTVANELPPAYSLHQHACLTLNWTDRLRLILFPATIIDVIRQAILYSWPHGIQGEKQYAGAYEFKLYGTPWHGQGNQAVECRVMMLSILSALHHHGWYLLMSTDVSKKQQDKDSLIFQLGAPQPATSFFAVSFNEGDKLRLIGAPHELIRAVQQTIGIDEIQREEWVYSQAAYQFKLRGYPWVGNGDEAVTSRMKLLALLDCFTSFGWQLHGSIDMSIGYQGCDTDTWFFRRKSDTNEIILPNSSDSVNIDEQTTPQIDVQQIENNNNQSNDITNVTENSLSLSISNNEAIDFGENDPSTINTTIKDETNDSLC
;
A
#
# COMPACT_ATOMS: atom_id res chain seq x y z
N MET A 1 35.60 25.24 -67.92
CA MET A 1 34.39 25.62 -67.14
C MET A 1 33.49 24.39 -67.05
N SER A 2 33.73 23.52 -66.08
CA SER A 2 32.85 22.38 -65.77
C SER A 2 31.73 22.88 -64.86
N LYS A 3 30.50 22.48 -65.17
CA LYS A 3 29.32 22.76 -64.34
C LYS A 3 29.32 21.79 -63.16
N ASN A 4 29.24 22.34 -61.95
CA ASN A 4 29.04 21.59 -60.71
C ASN A 4 27.60 21.06 -60.67
N GLU A 5 27.43 19.74 -60.65
CA GLU A 5 26.19 19.10 -60.23
C GLU A 5 26.25 18.87 -58.71
N LEU A 6 25.29 19.45 -58.00
CA LEU A 6 25.08 19.28 -56.58
C LEU A 6 24.43 17.93 -56.33
N ASN A 7 25.17 16.99 -55.74
CA ASN A 7 24.61 15.74 -55.23
C ASN A 7 23.89 16.03 -53.90
N ILE A 8 22.57 16.11 -53.95
CA ILE A 8 21.71 16.14 -52.76
C ILE A 8 21.71 14.73 -52.17
N ILE A 9 22.49 14.52 -51.11
CA ILE A 9 22.41 13.31 -50.30
C ILE A 9 21.16 13.46 -49.44
N GLY A 10 20.05 12.84 -49.88
CA GLY A 10 18.85 12.72 -49.09
C GLY A 10 19.11 11.82 -47.89
N THR A 11 19.13 12.41 -46.69
CA THR A 11 19.13 11.68 -45.42
C THR A 11 17.84 10.88 -45.33
N THR A 12 17.91 9.58 -45.59
CA THR A 12 16.80 8.65 -45.38
C THR A 12 16.70 8.42 -43.88
N VAL A 13 15.79 9.14 -43.21
CA VAL A 13 15.44 8.84 -41.82
C VAL A 13 14.71 7.49 -41.87
N ALA A 14 15.39 6.43 -41.45
CA ALA A 14 14.76 5.13 -41.30
C ALA A 14 13.62 5.29 -40.28
N ASN A 15 12.38 5.08 -40.74
CA ASN A 15 11.24 4.91 -39.85
C ASN A 15 11.48 3.64 -39.03
N GLU A 16 12.10 3.77 -37.86
CA GLU A 16 12.09 2.69 -36.87
C GLU A 16 10.64 2.43 -36.52
N LEU A 17 10.16 1.22 -36.87
CA LEU A 17 8.86 0.76 -36.44
C LEU A 17 8.83 0.81 -34.90
N PRO A 18 7.74 1.28 -34.28
CA PRO A 18 7.63 1.25 -32.84
C PRO A 18 7.89 -0.19 -32.36
N PRO A 19 8.58 -0.35 -31.22
CA PRO A 19 8.91 -1.68 -30.70
C PRO A 19 7.65 -2.54 -30.65
N ALA A 20 7.77 -3.79 -31.10
CA ALA A 20 6.66 -4.75 -31.09
C ALA A 20 6.03 -4.76 -29.69
N TYR A 21 4.72 -4.52 -29.61
CA TYR A 21 3.99 -4.44 -28.35
C TYR A 21 4.22 -5.72 -27.54
N SER A 22 5.02 -5.61 -26.48
CA SER A 22 5.14 -6.66 -25.47
C SER A 22 3.83 -6.78 -24.67
N LEU A 23 3.67 -7.92 -23.98
CA LEU A 23 2.59 -8.18 -23.03
C LEU A 23 2.35 -6.94 -22.12
N HIS A 24 1.09 -6.67 -21.77
CA HIS A 24 0.70 -5.44 -21.05
C HIS A 24 1.63 -5.13 -19.87
N GLN A 25 2.40 -4.05 -19.99
CA GLN A 25 3.27 -3.55 -18.93
C GLN A 25 2.49 -2.75 -17.87
N HIS A 26 1.21 -2.49 -18.12
CA HIS A 26 0.34 -1.75 -17.21
C HIS A 26 -0.89 -2.58 -16.86
N ALA A 27 -1.32 -2.47 -15.62
CA ALA A 27 -2.56 -3.05 -15.11
C ALA A 27 -3.33 -2.01 -14.31
N CYS A 28 -4.63 -2.24 -14.10
CA CYS A 28 -5.50 -1.30 -13.42
C CYS A 28 -6.32 -1.98 -12.33
N LEU A 29 -6.35 -1.39 -11.14
CA LEU A 29 -7.22 -1.76 -10.04
C LEU A 29 -8.26 -0.66 -9.86
N THR A 30 -9.53 -1.04 -9.82
CA THR A 30 -10.64 -0.09 -9.60
C THR A 30 -11.53 -0.52 -8.45
N LEU A 31 -11.97 0.47 -7.68
CA LEU A 31 -12.92 0.32 -6.57
C LEU A 31 -14.32 0.65 -7.09
N ASN A 32 -15.22 -0.34 -7.07
CA ASN A 32 -16.49 -0.24 -7.77
C ASN A 32 -17.65 -0.45 -6.79
N TRP A 33 -18.74 0.29 -7.00
CA TRP A 33 -19.90 0.28 -6.10
C TRP A 33 -19.43 0.48 -4.65
N THR A 34 -20.04 -0.22 -3.70
CA THR A 34 -19.68 -0.17 -2.28
C THR A 34 -18.71 -1.27 -1.85
N ASP A 35 -18.53 -2.31 -2.68
CA ASP A 35 -17.99 -3.61 -2.23
C ASP A 35 -17.35 -4.46 -3.35
N ARG A 36 -16.96 -3.87 -4.49
CA ARG A 36 -16.29 -4.58 -5.59
C ARG A 36 -14.88 -4.06 -5.82
N LEU A 37 -13.95 -4.98 -6.06
CA LEU A 37 -12.60 -4.67 -6.50
C LEU A 37 -12.38 -5.34 -7.86
N ARG A 38 -12.03 -4.57 -8.88
CA ARG A 38 -11.86 -5.08 -10.24
C ARG A 38 -10.42 -4.90 -10.72
N LEU A 39 -9.86 -5.99 -11.22
CA LEU A 39 -8.49 -6.15 -11.69
C LEU A 39 -8.48 -6.30 -13.21
N ILE A 40 -7.90 -5.31 -13.88
CA ILE A 40 -7.83 -5.22 -15.33
C ILE A 40 -6.38 -5.47 -15.74
N LEU A 41 -6.16 -6.48 -16.58
CA LEU A 41 -4.86 -6.86 -17.16
C LEU A 41 -3.78 -7.31 -16.14
N PHE A 42 -4.15 -7.65 -14.91
CA PHE A 42 -3.26 -8.37 -14.00
C PHE A 42 -3.15 -9.85 -14.39
N PRO A 43 -1.95 -10.46 -14.36
CA PRO A 43 -1.79 -11.89 -14.60
C PRO A 43 -2.39 -12.71 -13.44
N ALA A 44 -2.77 -13.96 -13.72
CA ALA A 44 -3.43 -14.85 -12.75
C ALA A 44 -2.67 -14.99 -11.42
N THR A 45 -1.34 -15.09 -11.49
CA THR A 45 -0.48 -15.15 -10.30
C THR A 45 -0.62 -13.93 -9.39
N ILE A 46 -0.84 -12.75 -9.97
CA ILE A 46 -0.99 -11.49 -9.21
C ILE A 46 -2.41 -11.32 -8.70
N ILE A 47 -3.41 -11.84 -9.43
CA ILE A 47 -4.78 -11.96 -8.91
C ILE A 47 -4.76 -12.81 -7.63
N ASP A 48 -4.00 -13.92 -7.61
CA ASP A 48 -3.86 -14.76 -6.42
C ASP A 48 -3.17 -14.04 -5.26
N VAL A 49 -2.11 -13.26 -5.55
CA VAL A 49 -1.43 -12.41 -4.55
C VAL A 49 -2.41 -11.42 -3.92
N ILE A 50 -3.21 -10.72 -4.73
CA ILE A 50 -4.22 -9.76 -4.25
C ILE A 50 -5.30 -10.48 -3.43
N ARG A 51 -5.74 -11.67 -3.85
CA ARG A 51 -6.69 -12.48 -3.07
C ARG A 51 -6.16 -12.79 -1.68
N GLN A 52 -4.89 -13.22 -1.57
CA GLN A 52 -4.28 -13.51 -0.26
C GLN A 52 -4.16 -12.25 0.59
N ALA A 53 -3.79 -11.11 0.00
CA ALA A 53 -3.77 -9.83 0.71
C ALA A 53 -5.15 -9.48 1.27
N ILE A 54 -6.22 -9.63 0.48
CA ILE A 54 -7.60 -9.39 0.93
C ILE A 54 -7.95 -10.33 2.11
N LEU A 55 -7.78 -11.64 1.94
CA LEU A 55 -8.15 -12.62 2.98
C LEU A 55 -7.37 -12.43 4.29
N TYR A 56 -6.13 -11.95 4.21
CA TYR A 56 -5.30 -11.67 5.38
C TYR A 56 -5.75 -10.42 6.16
N SER A 57 -6.26 -9.41 5.46
CA SER A 57 -6.40 -8.05 6.03
C SER A 57 -7.84 -7.52 6.06
N TRP A 58 -8.77 -8.21 5.41
CA TRP A 58 -10.20 -7.88 5.42
C TRP A 58 -10.97 -8.90 6.26
N PRO A 59 -11.37 -8.56 7.51
CA PRO A 59 -11.98 -9.51 8.44
C PRO A 59 -13.27 -10.15 7.94
N HIS A 60 -14.00 -9.45 7.05
CA HIS A 60 -15.28 -9.93 6.51
C HIS A 60 -15.10 -10.89 5.33
N GLY A 61 -13.91 -10.93 4.71
CA GLY A 61 -13.58 -11.86 3.62
C GLY A 61 -14.23 -11.57 2.26
N ILE A 62 -14.04 -12.51 1.34
CA ILE A 62 -14.53 -12.45 -0.05
C ILE A 62 -15.86 -13.20 -0.13
N GLN A 63 -16.90 -12.53 -0.64
CA GLN A 63 -18.22 -13.12 -0.87
C GLN A 63 -18.33 -13.80 -2.23
N GLY A 64 -17.57 -13.36 -3.24
CA GLY A 64 -17.58 -14.03 -4.54
C GLY A 64 -16.56 -13.49 -5.52
N GLU A 65 -16.32 -14.24 -6.57
CA GLU A 65 -15.31 -13.93 -7.59
C GLU A 65 -15.83 -14.29 -8.98
N LYS A 66 -15.53 -13.48 -9.99
CA LYS A 66 -15.94 -13.75 -11.36
C LYS A 66 -15.07 -13.05 -12.40
N GLN A 67 -15.16 -13.53 -13.63
CA GLN A 67 -14.77 -12.76 -14.81
C GLN A 67 -15.86 -11.72 -15.12
N TYR A 68 -15.45 -10.51 -15.45
CA TYR A 68 -16.34 -9.39 -15.78
C TYR A 68 -15.72 -8.54 -16.88
N ALA A 69 -16.29 -8.59 -18.10
CA ALA A 69 -15.86 -7.79 -19.24
C ALA A 69 -14.35 -7.83 -19.52
N GLY A 70 -13.72 -9.00 -19.39
CA GLY A 70 -12.27 -9.19 -19.60
C GLY A 70 -11.40 -8.83 -18.39
N ALA A 71 -12.01 -8.47 -17.25
CA ALA A 71 -11.35 -8.22 -15.98
C ALA A 71 -11.73 -9.28 -14.93
N TYR A 72 -10.93 -9.40 -13.87
CA TYR A 72 -11.27 -10.21 -12.71
C TYR A 72 -11.94 -9.34 -11.64
N GLU A 73 -13.03 -9.79 -11.05
CA GLU A 73 -13.76 -9.03 -10.04
C GLU A 73 -13.93 -9.82 -8.75
N PHE A 74 -13.52 -9.22 -7.63
CA PHE A 74 -13.85 -9.64 -6.28
C PHE A 74 -15.10 -8.90 -5.80
N LYS A 75 -16.01 -9.64 -5.18
CA LYS A 75 -17.10 -9.14 -4.34
C LYS A 75 -16.74 -9.39 -2.89
N LEU A 76 -16.66 -8.32 -2.10
CA LEU A 76 -16.32 -8.36 -0.68
C LEU A 76 -17.61 -8.42 0.17
N TYR A 77 -17.55 -9.04 1.34
CA TYR A 77 -18.58 -8.85 2.35
C TYR A 77 -18.49 -7.44 2.94
N GLY A 78 -19.64 -6.82 3.26
CA GLY A 78 -19.70 -5.47 3.80
C GLY A 78 -19.72 -4.37 2.71
N THR A 79 -19.33 -3.15 3.09
CA THR A 79 -19.29 -1.97 2.22
C THR A 79 -17.98 -1.19 2.41
N PRO A 80 -16.82 -1.78 2.11
CA PRO A 80 -15.51 -1.17 2.37
C PRO A 80 -15.31 0.19 1.70
N TRP A 81 -15.95 0.43 0.56
CA TRP A 81 -15.81 1.67 -0.23
C TRP A 81 -16.81 2.76 0.18
N HIS A 82 -17.61 2.54 1.22
CA HIS A 82 -18.43 3.62 1.77
C HIS A 82 -17.58 4.63 2.57
N GLY A 83 -16.43 4.19 3.10
CA GLY A 83 -15.48 5.05 3.80
C GLY A 83 -15.91 5.51 5.19
N GLN A 84 -17.02 4.99 5.73
CA GLN A 84 -17.61 5.40 7.01
C GLN A 84 -17.83 4.23 7.97
N GLY A 85 -18.11 4.57 9.23
CA GLY A 85 -18.45 3.60 10.28
C GLY A 85 -17.31 2.66 10.64
N ASN A 86 -17.68 1.47 11.11
CA ASN A 86 -16.75 0.49 11.68
C ASN A 86 -15.74 -0.04 10.65
N GLN A 87 -16.11 -0.05 9.36
CA GLN A 87 -15.28 -0.58 8.28
C GLN A 87 -14.27 0.43 7.71
N ALA A 88 -14.35 1.71 8.10
CA ALA A 88 -13.52 2.77 7.52
C ALA A 88 -12.01 2.57 7.76
N VAL A 89 -11.63 1.96 8.89
CA VAL A 89 -10.23 1.63 9.18
C VAL A 89 -9.84 0.31 8.50
N GLU A 90 -10.69 -0.70 8.61
CA GLU A 90 -10.44 -2.04 8.06
C GLU A 90 -10.21 -2.01 6.54
N CYS A 91 -10.95 -1.18 5.79
CA CYS A 91 -10.76 -1.06 4.35
C CYS A 91 -9.41 -0.43 3.97
N ARG A 92 -8.91 0.50 4.80
CA ARG A 92 -7.59 1.13 4.62
C ARG A 92 -6.46 0.16 4.96
N VAL A 93 -6.64 -0.66 5.99
CA VAL A 93 -5.72 -1.77 6.31
C VAL A 93 -5.67 -2.78 5.15
N MET A 94 -6.83 -3.11 4.57
CA MET A 94 -6.89 -3.98 3.40
C MET A 94 -6.17 -3.36 2.20
N MET A 95 -6.44 -2.10 1.87
CA MET A 95 -5.77 -1.45 0.75
C MET A 95 -4.25 -1.35 0.97
N LEU A 96 -3.82 -1.06 2.20
CA LEU A 96 -2.40 -1.07 2.59
C LEU A 96 -1.75 -2.42 2.29
N SER A 97 -2.43 -3.52 2.65
CA SER A 97 -1.96 -4.89 2.37
C SER A 97 -1.89 -5.19 0.87
N ILE A 98 -2.87 -4.75 0.08
CA ILE A 98 -2.90 -4.94 -1.38
C ILE A 98 -1.75 -4.18 -2.04
N LEU A 99 -1.56 -2.89 -1.71
CA LEU A 99 -0.51 -2.05 -2.27
C LEU A 99 0.88 -2.60 -1.91
N SER A 100 1.08 -3.01 -0.66
CA SER A 100 2.32 -3.65 -0.23
C SER A 100 2.61 -4.92 -1.03
N ALA A 101 1.61 -5.81 -1.17
CA ALA A 101 1.77 -7.07 -1.88
C ALA A 101 2.08 -6.85 -3.38
N LEU A 102 1.39 -5.92 -4.03
CA LEU A 102 1.66 -5.53 -5.42
C LEU A 102 3.09 -5.01 -5.58
N HIS A 103 3.52 -4.11 -4.69
CA HIS A 103 4.86 -3.53 -4.75
C HIS A 103 5.97 -4.59 -4.63
N HIS A 104 5.85 -5.52 -3.67
CA HIS A 104 6.82 -6.61 -3.51
C HIS A 104 6.85 -7.56 -4.72
N HIS A 105 5.74 -7.68 -5.46
CA HIS A 105 5.67 -8.47 -6.69
C HIS A 105 5.98 -7.66 -7.96
N GLY A 106 6.56 -6.45 -7.82
CA GLY A 106 7.05 -5.65 -8.94
C GLY A 106 5.97 -4.85 -9.66
N TRP A 107 4.78 -4.71 -9.08
CA TRP A 107 3.73 -3.82 -9.60
C TRP A 107 3.74 -2.50 -8.85
N TYR A 108 4.25 -1.48 -9.51
CA TYR A 108 4.42 -0.14 -8.94
C TYR A 108 3.21 0.71 -9.25
N LEU A 109 2.63 1.34 -8.23
CA LEU A 109 1.61 2.36 -8.43
C LEU A 109 2.24 3.52 -9.21
N LEU A 110 1.76 3.73 -10.44
CA LEU A 110 2.20 4.82 -11.30
C LEU A 110 1.39 6.09 -11.00
N MET A 111 0.07 5.94 -10.88
CA MET A 111 -0.84 7.03 -10.53
C MET A 111 -2.16 6.50 -10.00
N SER A 112 -2.80 7.30 -9.17
CA SER A 112 -4.24 7.31 -8.90
C SER A 112 -4.89 8.38 -9.77
N THR A 113 -6.00 8.06 -10.40
CA THR A 113 -6.72 9.01 -11.25
C THR A 113 -8.21 8.78 -11.23
N ASP A 114 -8.95 9.87 -11.09
CA ASP A 114 -10.37 9.90 -11.41
C ASP A 114 -10.56 10.26 -12.89
N VAL A 115 -11.06 9.30 -13.65
CA VAL A 115 -11.40 9.44 -15.07
C VAL A 115 -12.90 9.26 -15.30
N SER A 116 -13.69 9.18 -14.23
CA SER A 116 -15.14 9.14 -14.30
C SER A 116 -15.73 10.54 -14.30
N LYS A 117 -17.01 10.61 -14.67
CA LYS A 117 -17.88 11.77 -14.37
C LYS A 117 -19.04 11.33 -13.50
N LYS A 118 -18.89 10.19 -12.82
CA LYS A 118 -19.98 9.55 -12.11
C LYS A 118 -19.98 10.11 -10.72
N GLN A 119 -21.13 10.52 -10.20
CA GLN A 119 -21.21 10.77 -8.77
C GLN A 119 -20.76 9.53 -8.01
N GLN A 120 -20.01 9.73 -6.92
CA GLN A 120 -19.50 8.66 -6.08
C GLN A 120 -18.42 7.79 -6.76
N ASP A 121 -17.66 8.39 -7.69
CA ASP A 121 -16.45 7.78 -8.23
C ASP A 121 -15.37 7.61 -7.16
N LYS A 122 -14.30 6.95 -7.58
CA LYS A 122 -13.12 6.57 -6.80
C LYS A 122 -11.98 6.55 -7.78
N ASP A 123 -10.76 6.59 -7.25
CA ASP A 123 -9.61 6.49 -8.12
C ASP A 123 -9.52 5.14 -8.84
N SER A 124 -9.15 5.23 -10.12
CA SER A 124 -8.54 4.13 -10.86
C SER A 124 -7.05 4.13 -10.60
N LEU A 125 -6.53 3.00 -10.12
CA LEU A 125 -5.12 2.86 -9.79
C LEU A 125 -4.39 2.16 -10.93
N ILE A 126 -3.50 2.88 -11.59
CA ILE A 126 -2.69 2.36 -12.69
C ILE A 126 -1.36 1.88 -12.13
N PHE A 127 -1.02 0.64 -12.42
CA PHE A 127 0.23 0.01 -12.02
C PHE A 127 1.09 -0.26 -13.24
N GLN A 128 2.40 -0.14 -13.06
CA GLN A 128 3.41 -0.53 -14.04
C GLN A 128 4.19 -1.74 -13.52
N LEU A 129 4.43 -2.71 -14.38
CA LEU A 129 5.32 -3.84 -14.10
C LEU A 129 6.78 -3.38 -14.13
N GLY A 130 7.54 -3.75 -13.11
CA GLY A 130 8.99 -3.68 -13.09
C GLY A 130 9.58 -4.81 -12.26
N ALA A 131 10.80 -4.64 -11.76
CA ALA A 131 11.46 -5.66 -10.95
C ALA A 131 10.74 -5.86 -9.60
N PRO A 132 10.65 -7.08 -9.04
CA PRO A 132 10.22 -7.27 -7.66
C PRO A 132 11.08 -6.46 -6.68
N GLN A 133 10.46 -5.91 -5.64
CA GLN A 133 11.16 -5.12 -4.61
C GLN A 133 11.42 -5.95 -3.36
N PRO A 134 12.51 -5.69 -2.62
CA PRO A 134 12.70 -6.28 -1.30
C PRO A 134 11.54 -5.90 -0.38
N ALA A 135 11.37 -6.70 0.69
CA ALA A 135 10.39 -6.42 1.72
C ALA A 135 10.59 -4.99 2.25
N THR A 136 9.55 -4.18 2.11
CA THR A 136 9.50 -2.79 2.56
C THR A 136 8.19 -2.56 3.30
N SER A 137 8.25 -1.73 4.34
CA SER A 137 7.12 -1.41 5.19
C SER A 137 6.24 -0.33 4.58
N PHE A 138 4.95 -0.38 4.89
CA PHE A 138 3.96 0.62 4.47
C PHE A 138 3.16 1.11 5.68
N PHE A 139 2.70 2.35 5.63
CA PHE A 139 1.63 2.85 6.50
C PHE A 139 0.73 3.80 5.71
N ALA A 140 -0.43 4.15 6.28
CA ALA A 140 -1.35 5.10 5.69
C ALA A 140 -1.69 6.26 6.63
N VAL A 141 -2.01 7.40 6.04
CA VAL A 141 -2.55 8.58 6.71
C VAL A 141 -3.92 8.86 6.11
N SER A 142 -4.96 8.94 6.94
CA SER A 142 -6.28 9.36 6.49
C SER A 142 -6.76 10.60 7.21
N PHE A 143 -7.45 11.44 6.46
CA PHE A 143 -8.16 12.61 6.96
C PHE A 143 -9.62 12.21 7.11
N ASN A 144 -10.23 12.49 8.25
CA ASN A 144 -11.55 11.99 8.58
C ASN A 144 -12.39 13.07 9.24
N GLU A 145 -13.69 13.05 8.92
CA GLU A 145 -14.62 14.09 9.37
C GLU A 145 -14.03 15.48 9.03
N GLY A 146 -14.19 16.48 9.90
CA GLY A 146 -13.56 17.78 9.67
C GLY A 146 -12.21 17.98 10.37
N ASP A 147 -11.83 17.08 11.28
CA ASP A 147 -10.75 17.37 12.23
C ASP A 147 -9.94 16.16 12.73
N LYS A 148 -10.16 14.95 12.18
CA LYS A 148 -9.44 13.75 12.60
C LYS A 148 -8.34 13.39 11.62
N LEU A 149 -7.15 13.14 12.14
CA LEU A 149 -6.02 12.56 11.41
C LEU A 149 -5.79 11.15 11.95
N ARG A 150 -5.69 10.14 11.09
CA ARG A 150 -5.37 8.77 11.51
C ARG A 150 -4.07 8.30 10.88
N LEU A 151 -3.24 7.66 11.70
CA LEU A 151 -2.09 6.88 11.26
C LEU A 151 -2.47 5.40 11.32
N ILE A 152 -2.46 4.72 10.19
CA ILE A 152 -2.91 3.33 10.03
C ILE A 152 -1.70 2.46 9.65
N GLY A 153 -1.38 1.45 10.46
CA GLY A 153 -0.19 0.62 10.30
C GLY A 153 1.13 1.37 10.52
N ALA A 154 1.08 2.56 11.12
CA ALA A 154 2.28 3.37 11.33
C ALA A 154 3.12 2.85 12.51
N PRO A 155 4.46 2.86 12.39
CA PRO A 155 5.34 2.60 13.52
C PRO A 155 5.09 3.57 14.68
N HIS A 156 5.32 3.10 15.92
CA HIS A 156 5.06 3.89 17.13
C HIS A 156 5.90 5.17 17.24
N GLU A 157 7.09 5.21 16.63
CA GLU A 157 7.90 6.41 16.57
C GLU A 157 7.23 7.53 15.76
N LEU A 158 6.45 7.19 14.73
CA LEU A 158 5.73 8.19 13.93
C LEU A 158 4.58 8.83 14.69
N ILE A 159 3.95 8.10 15.61
CA ILE A 159 2.89 8.67 16.49
C ILE A 159 3.47 9.86 17.28
N ARG A 160 4.63 9.65 17.91
CA ARG A 160 5.32 10.69 18.69
C ARG A 160 5.83 11.82 17.81
N ALA A 161 6.38 11.50 16.64
CA ALA A 161 6.85 12.51 15.70
C ALA A 161 5.70 13.41 15.22
N VAL A 162 4.55 12.84 14.89
CA VAL A 162 3.36 13.59 14.47
C VAL A 162 2.80 14.45 15.60
N GLN A 163 2.75 13.98 16.84
CA GLN A 163 2.38 14.83 17.99
C GLN A 163 3.26 16.08 18.07
N GLN A 164 4.57 15.92 17.92
CA GLN A 164 5.52 17.04 17.97
C GLN A 164 5.38 17.98 16.78
N THR A 165 5.17 17.44 15.58
CA THR A 165 4.98 18.23 14.35
C THR A 165 3.68 19.05 14.38
N ILE A 166 2.59 18.47 14.86
CA ILE A 166 1.29 19.16 14.94
C ILE A 166 1.26 20.16 16.10
N GLY A 167 1.93 19.84 17.21
CA GLY A 167 1.92 20.61 18.44
C GLY A 167 0.85 20.12 19.42
N ILE A 168 1.22 20.00 20.69
CA ILE A 168 0.35 19.44 21.73
C ILE A 168 -0.92 20.29 21.92
N ASP A 169 -0.81 21.62 21.82
CA ASP A 169 -1.95 22.54 22.02
C ASP A 169 -3.02 22.48 20.90
N GLU A 170 -2.63 21.93 19.75
CA GLU A 170 -3.47 21.72 18.57
C GLU A 170 -4.21 20.38 18.63
N ILE A 171 -3.83 19.47 19.53
CA ILE A 171 -4.43 18.15 19.68
C ILE A 171 -5.43 18.16 20.84
N GLN A 172 -6.69 17.89 20.54
CA GLN A 172 -7.77 17.84 21.53
C GLN A 172 -7.89 16.46 22.20
N ARG A 173 -7.65 15.39 21.43
CA ARG A 173 -7.77 14.02 21.90
C ARG A 173 -6.90 13.09 21.06
N GLU A 174 -6.43 12.03 21.69
CA GLU A 174 -5.73 10.95 21.03
C GLU A 174 -6.28 9.60 21.49
N GLU A 175 -6.41 8.66 20.57
CA GLU A 175 -6.93 7.33 20.88
C GLU A 175 -6.53 6.28 19.83
N TRP A 176 -6.40 5.03 20.26
CA TRP A 176 -6.39 3.89 19.34
C TRP A 176 -7.84 3.60 18.92
N VAL A 177 -8.16 3.82 17.64
CA VAL A 177 -9.50 3.55 17.08
C VAL A 177 -9.62 2.14 16.50
N TYR A 178 -8.49 1.47 16.29
CA TYR A 178 -8.42 0.07 15.91
C TYR A 178 -7.16 -0.54 16.53
N SER A 179 -7.33 -1.59 17.32
CA SER A 179 -6.31 -2.09 18.26
C SER A 179 -4.94 -2.23 17.60
N GLN A 180 -3.96 -1.44 18.06
CA GLN A 180 -2.56 -1.41 17.61
C GLN A 180 -2.33 -1.15 16.10
N ALA A 181 -3.39 -0.88 15.33
CA ALA A 181 -3.30 -0.72 13.88
C ALA A 181 -3.81 0.65 13.39
N ALA A 182 -4.58 1.41 14.18
CA ALA A 182 -4.90 2.79 13.83
C ALA A 182 -4.94 3.72 15.05
N TYR A 183 -4.06 4.73 15.02
CA TYR A 183 -3.99 5.79 16.02
C TYR A 183 -4.58 7.08 15.47
N GLN A 184 -5.47 7.72 16.23
CA GLN A 184 -6.22 8.90 15.80
C GLN A 184 -5.85 10.11 16.65
N PHE A 185 -5.57 11.22 15.97
CA PHE A 185 -5.50 12.56 16.53
C PHE A 185 -6.79 13.30 16.19
N LYS A 186 -7.49 13.81 17.20
CA LYS A 186 -8.55 14.82 17.01
C LYS A 186 -7.92 16.19 17.17
N LEU A 187 -7.96 16.99 16.11
CA LEU A 187 -7.34 18.31 16.07
C LEU A 187 -8.32 19.39 16.53
N ARG A 188 -7.78 20.52 16.97
CA ARG A 188 -8.55 21.73 17.26
C ARG A 188 -9.02 22.37 15.95
N GLY A 189 -10.27 22.82 15.93
CA GLY A 189 -10.87 23.43 14.73
C GLY A 189 -11.30 22.37 13.72
N TYR A 190 -11.41 22.77 12.44
CA TYR A 190 -11.80 21.88 11.34
C TYR A 190 -10.85 22.00 10.14
N PRO A 191 -9.56 21.59 10.29
CA PRO A 191 -8.54 21.78 9.27
C PRO A 191 -8.88 21.15 7.91
N TRP A 192 -9.76 20.14 7.88
CA TRP A 192 -10.14 19.45 6.64
C TRP A 192 -11.35 20.09 5.94
N VAL A 193 -11.93 21.13 6.55
CA VAL A 193 -13.09 21.91 6.01
C VAL A 193 -12.76 23.41 5.97
N GLY A 194 -11.49 23.77 6.17
CA GLY A 194 -11.07 25.16 6.30
C GLY A 194 -11.26 25.97 5.00
N ASN A 195 -11.68 27.22 5.15
CA ASN A 195 -11.79 28.19 4.06
C ASN A 195 -10.80 29.35 4.26
N GLY A 196 -10.41 30.05 3.19
CA GLY A 196 -9.51 31.21 3.27
C GLY A 196 -8.19 30.89 3.98
N ASP A 197 -7.86 31.63 5.04
CA ASP A 197 -6.61 31.50 5.79
C ASP A 197 -6.45 30.14 6.49
N GLU A 198 -7.57 29.52 6.91
CA GLU A 198 -7.55 28.17 7.50
C GLU A 198 -7.13 27.11 6.48
N ALA A 199 -7.52 27.30 5.21
CA ALA A 199 -7.16 26.41 4.12
C ALA A 199 -5.65 26.46 3.84
N VAL A 200 -5.04 27.64 3.95
CA VAL A 200 -3.57 27.84 3.84
C VAL A 200 -2.86 27.21 5.03
N THR A 201 -3.35 27.47 6.25
CA THR A 201 -2.78 26.89 7.48
C THR A 201 -2.82 25.37 7.47
N SER A 202 -3.90 24.78 6.98
CA SER A 202 -4.04 23.33 6.84
C SER A 202 -3.02 22.77 5.85
N ARG A 203 -2.78 23.45 4.72
CA ARG A 203 -1.72 23.06 3.77
C ARG A 203 -0.32 23.18 4.38
N MET A 204 -0.06 24.19 5.20
CA MET A 204 1.22 24.28 5.93
C MET A 204 1.41 23.11 6.90
N LYS A 205 0.35 22.69 7.62
CA LYS A 205 0.38 21.48 8.48
C LYS A 205 0.65 20.22 7.65
N LEU A 206 0.02 20.07 6.49
CA LEU A 206 0.25 18.94 5.58
C LEU A 206 1.70 18.86 5.09
N LEU A 207 2.30 20.01 4.72
CA LEU A 207 3.72 20.06 4.33
C LEU A 207 4.64 19.67 5.48
N ALA A 208 4.38 20.18 6.70
CA ALA A 208 5.17 19.81 7.88
C ALA A 208 5.08 18.30 8.19
N LEU A 209 3.91 17.68 8.00
CA LEU A 209 3.75 16.22 8.14
C LEU A 209 4.56 15.46 7.08
N LEU A 210 4.55 15.91 5.82
CA LEU A 210 5.35 15.29 4.76
C LEU A 210 6.86 15.39 5.04
N ASP A 211 7.33 16.53 5.51
CA ASP A 211 8.73 16.73 5.93
C ASP A 211 9.08 15.82 7.13
N CYS A 212 8.16 15.71 8.09
CA CYS A 212 8.29 14.80 9.23
C CYS A 212 8.46 13.35 8.75
N PHE A 213 7.54 12.82 7.93
CA PHE A 213 7.64 11.46 7.42
C PHE A 213 8.92 11.24 6.59
N THR A 214 9.29 12.22 5.76
CA THR A 214 10.53 12.18 4.96
C THR A 214 11.77 12.08 5.84
N SER A 215 11.82 12.83 6.94
CA SER A 215 12.94 12.79 7.91
C SER A 215 13.09 11.42 8.59
N PHE A 216 12.01 10.66 8.67
CA PHE A 216 12.01 9.29 9.18
C PHE A 216 12.25 8.23 8.08
N GLY A 217 12.55 8.62 6.84
CA GLY A 217 12.84 7.70 5.72
C GLY A 217 11.61 7.15 5.01
N TRP A 218 10.47 7.84 5.12
CA TRP A 218 9.24 7.47 4.43
C TRP A 218 9.02 8.32 3.18
N GLN A 219 8.48 7.70 2.14
CA GLN A 219 8.13 8.35 0.89
C GLN A 219 6.65 8.13 0.58
N LEU A 220 5.97 9.18 0.10
CA LEU A 220 4.62 9.07 -0.41
C LEU A 220 4.58 8.09 -1.59
N HIS A 221 3.77 7.05 -1.45
CA HIS A 221 3.52 6.03 -2.46
C HIS A 221 2.34 6.41 -3.36
N GLY A 222 1.28 6.98 -2.78
CA GLY A 222 0.11 7.45 -3.51
C GLY A 222 -0.88 8.19 -2.62
N SER A 223 -1.69 9.04 -3.23
CA SER A 223 -2.86 9.70 -2.63
C SER A 223 -4.09 9.11 -3.31
N ILE A 224 -4.92 8.38 -2.58
CA ILE A 224 -5.98 7.57 -3.18
C ILE A 224 -7.32 7.94 -2.57
N ASP A 225 -8.25 8.39 -3.40
CA ASP A 225 -9.66 8.39 -3.07
C ASP A 225 -10.23 6.96 -3.16
N MET A 226 -10.69 6.47 -2.02
CA MET A 226 -11.18 5.11 -1.82
C MET A 226 -12.64 5.06 -1.37
N SER A 227 -13.31 6.20 -1.23
CA SER A 227 -14.64 6.23 -0.65
C SER A 227 -15.70 6.76 -1.61
N ILE A 228 -16.94 6.73 -1.16
CA ILE A 228 -18.06 7.39 -1.83
C ILE A 228 -18.31 8.77 -1.17
N GLY A 229 -17.57 9.05 -0.10
CA GLY A 229 -17.77 10.17 0.79
C GLY A 229 -19.16 10.25 1.43
N TYR A 230 -19.39 11.35 2.14
CA TYR A 230 -20.72 11.83 2.47
C TYR A 230 -21.02 13.01 1.56
N GLN A 231 -22.11 12.98 0.79
CA GLN A 231 -22.49 14.08 -0.12
C GLN A 231 -21.39 14.48 -1.14
N GLY A 232 -20.52 13.54 -1.54
CA GLY A 232 -19.40 13.83 -2.43
C GLY A 232 -18.24 14.59 -1.76
N CYS A 233 -18.24 14.66 -0.43
CA CYS A 233 -17.13 15.15 0.35
C CYS A 233 -16.38 13.96 0.94
N ASP A 234 -15.34 13.53 0.23
CA ASP A 234 -14.30 12.67 0.75
C ASP A 234 -12.90 13.27 0.56
N THR A 235 -11.98 12.67 1.29
CA THR A 235 -10.57 13.01 1.25
C THR A 235 -9.79 11.76 0.91
N ASP A 236 -8.75 11.95 0.14
CA ASP A 236 -7.79 10.89 -0.15
C ASP A 236 -7.19 10.31 1.14
N THR A 237 -6.79 9.05 1.02
CA THR A 237 -5.88 8.42 1.98
C THR A 237 -4.49 8.40 1.37
N TRP A 238 -3.52 8.89 2.12
CA TRP A 238 -2.12 8.85 1.72
C TRP A 238 -1.49 7.55 2.16
N PHE A 239 -0.81 6.89 1.22
CA PHE A 239 -0.04 5.69 1.49
C PHE A 239 1.43 6.01 1.41
N PHE A 240 2.20 5.56 2.38
CA PHE A 240 3.64 5.76 2.47
C PHE A 240 4.35 4.42 2.45
N ARG A 241 5.53 4.41 1.85
CA ARG A 241 6.45 3.27 1.86
C ARG A 241 7.79 3.67 2.46
N ARG A 242 8.48 2.72 3.10
CA ARG A 242 9.86 2.92 3.53
C ARG A 242 10.75 3.05 2.29
N LYS A 243 11.63 4.05 2.28
CA LYS A 243 12.64 4.20 1.23
C LYS A 243 13.60 3.01 1.31
N SER A 244 13.81 2.33 0.19
CA SER A 244 14.84 1.28 0.09
C SER A 244 16.21 1.94 0.26
N ASP A 245 17.08 1.39 1.12
CA ASP A 245 18.44 1.89 1.34
C ASP A 245 19.38 1.65 0.14
N THR A 246 18.85 1.34 -1.04
CA THR A 246 19.61 1.09 -2.27
C THR A 246 20.10 2.42 -2.87
N ASN A 247 21.03 3.05 -2.17
CA ASN A 247 21.89 4.12 -2.67
C ASN A 247 23.36 3.80 -2.32
N GLU A 248 23.82 2.60 -2.68
CA GLU A 248 25.22 2.33 -3.01
C GLU A 248 25.25 1.53 -4.30
N ILE A 249 25.11 2.21 -5.43
CA ILE A 249 25.72 1.71 -6.66
C ILE A 249 27.22 1.82 -6.41
N ILE A 250 27.84 0.71 -6.05
CA ILE A 250 29.28 0.52 -6.13
C ILE A 250 29.63 0.72 -7.61
N LEU A 251 30.05 1.93 -7.98
CA LEU A 251 30.82 2.11 -9.19
C LEU A 251 32.08 1.27 -9.02
N PRO A 252 32.43 0.36 -9.96
CA PRO A 252 33.70 -0.34 -9.88
C PRO A 252 34.81 0.72 -9.95
N ASN A 253 35.50 0.95 -8.84
CA ASN A 253 36.72 1.74 -8.83
C ASN A 253 37.72 1.03 -9.74
N SER A 254 37.89 1.57 -10.94
CA SER A 254 38.93 1.21 -11.87
C SER A 254 40.25 1.83 -11.41
N SER A 255 40.93 1.17 -10.48
CA SER A 255 42.38 1.28 -10.30
C SER A 255 42.81 0.47 -9.07
N ASP A 256 43.08 -0.81 -9.28
CA ASP A 256 44.16 -1.49 -8.56
C ASP A 256 44.83 -2.43 -9.56
N SER A 257 45.94 -1.93 -10.12
CA SER A 257 46.90 -2.75 -10.82
C SER A 257 47.65 -3.56 -9.76
N VAL A 258 47.28 -4.82 -9.60
CA VAL A 258 48.06 -5.76 -8.79
C VAL A 258 49.34 -6.07 -9.56
N ASN A 259 50.44 -5.53 -9.05
CA ASN A 259 51.80 -5.87 -9.43
C ASN A 259 52.05 -7.33 -8.99
N ILE A 260 52.36 -8.21 -9.94
CA ILE A 260 52.79 -9.58 -9.63
C ILE A 260 54.29 -9.52 -9.40
N ASP A 261 54.70 -9.55 -8.13
CA ASP A 261 56.07 -9.92 -7.75
C ASP A 261 56.07 -11.36 -7.22
N GLU A 262 56.96 -12.16 -7.81
CA GLU A 262 57.30 -13.53 -7.44
C GLU A 262 58.00 -13.62 -6.06
N GLN A 263 58.01 -14.86 -5.54
CA GLN A 263 58.75 -15.39 -4.37
C GLN A 263 57.93 -15.34 -3.06
N THR A 264 57.79 -16.41 -2.26
CA THR A 264 58.58 -17.64 -2.09
C THR A 264 57.73 -18.65 -1.29
N THR A 265 57.78 -19.92 -1.66
CA THR A 265 57.17 -21.06 -0.94
C THR A 265 57.86 -21.32 0.40
N PRO A 266 57.11 -21.71 1.46
CA PRO A 266 57.69 -22.56 2.51
C PRO A 266 57.00 -23.93 2.60
N GLN A 267 57.84 -24.94 2.76
CA GLN A 267 57.52 -26.35 2.99
C GLN A 267 56.81 -26.56 4.32
N ILE A 268 55.88 -27.53 4.33
CA ILE A 268 55.28 -28.12 5.53
C ILE A 268 56.22 -29.22 6.03
N ASP A 269 56.60 -29.15 7.31
CA ASP A 269 57.01 -30.31 8.08
C ASP A 269 56.59 -30.14 9.55
N VAL A 270 56.59 -31.26 10.27
CA VAL A 270 56.36 -31.46 11.70
C VAL A 270 54.97 -32.00 12.09
N GLN A 271 54.91 -33.33 12.04
CA GLN A 271 54.32 -34.25 13.00
C GLN A 271 54.06 -33.68 14.41
N GLN A 272 52.84 -33.85 14.95
CA GLN A 272 52.53 -34.31 16.31
C GLN A 272 51.04 -34.12 16.62
N ILE A 273 50.20 -35.11 16.32
CA ILE A 273 48.90 -35.29 16.99
C ILE A 273 48.67 -36.80 17.17
N GLU A 274 49.07 -37.31 18.33
CA GLU A 274 48.52 -38.54 18.89
C GLU A 274 48.18 -38.27 20.36
N ASN A 275 47.05 -38.85 20.78
CA ASN A 275 46.53 -39.03 22.14
C ASN A 275 45.74 -37.86 22.74
N ASN A 276 44.42 -37.95 22.63
CA ASN A 276 43.62 -38.44 23.76
C ASN A 276 42.17 -38.76 23.36
N ASN A 277 41.88 -40.07 23.37
CA ASN A 277 40.53 -40.64 23.49
C ASN A 277 40.08 -40.62 24.96
N ASN A 278 38.75 -40.62 25.14
CA ASN A 278 37.90 -40.85 26.32
C ASN A 278 37.02 -39.61 26.57
N GLN A 279 35.69 -39.67 26.53
CA GLN A 279 34.81 -40.71 27.03
C GLN A 279 33.43 -40.54 26.38
N SER A 280 32.84 -41.63 25.92
CA SER A 280 31.42 -41.77 25.62
C SER A 280 30.92 -42.95 26.45
N ASN A 281 29.80 -42.77 27.16
CA ASN A 281 28.79 -43.81 27.41
C ASN A 281 27.64 -43.28 28.27
N ASP A 282 26.44 -43.64 27.81
CA ASP A 282 25.19 -43.89 28.51
C ASP A 282 24.43 -42.73 29.17
N ILE A 283 23.17 -42.55 28.76
CA ILE A 283 21.97 -42.95 29.54
C ILE A 283 20.74 -42.96 28.61
N THR A 284 20.02 -44.07 28.66
CA THR A 284 18.66 -44.30 28.12
C THR A 284 17.60 -43.87 29.14
N ASN A 285 16.40 -43.58 28.60
CA ASN A 285 15.05 -43.74 29.17
C ASN A 285 14.19 -42.50 29.46
N VAL A 286 13.06 -42.47 28.71
CA VAL A 286 11.66 -42.39 29.18
C VAL A 286 11.20 -41.07 29.84
N THR A 287 10.28 -40.36 29.18
CA THR A 287 8.85 -40.29 29.59
C THR A 287 8.02 -39.55 28.54
N GLU A 288 6.93 -40.21 28.12
CA GLU A 288 5.76 -39.60 27.50
C GLU A 288 5.13 -38.56 28.45
N ASN A 289 4.63 -37.46 27.90
CA ASN A 289 3.59 -36.69 28.58
C ASN A 289 2.62 -36.10 27.57
N SER A 290 1.48 -36.78 27.48
CA SER A 290 0.27 -36.41 26.78
C SER A 290 -0.51 -35.40 27.63
N LEU A 291 -0.85 -34.23 27.09
CA LEU A 291 -1.87 -33.36 27.65
C LEU A 291 -2.87 -33.01 26.56
N SER A 292 -3.96 -33.78 26.53
CA SER A 292 -5.26 -33.43 25.98
C SER A 292 -5.91 -32.35 26.85
N LEU A 293 -6.40 -31.28 26.25
CA LEU A 293 -7.39 -30.40 26.87
C LEU A 293 -8.60 -30.25 25.95
N SER A 294 -9.73 -30.45 26.62
CA SER A 294 -11.07 -30.75 26.15
C SER A 294 -11.82 -29.52 25.63
N ILE A 295 -12.61 -29.80 24.58
CA ILE A 295 -13.69 -28.99 24.04
C ILE A 295 -14.84 -28.92 25.05
N SER A 296 -15.40 -27.73 25.25
CA SER A 296 -16.75 -27.54 25.79
C SER A 296 -17.51 -26.49 24.97
N ASN A 297 -18.42 -27.00 24.15
CA ASN A 297 -19.68 -26.36 23.72
C ASN A 297 -20.48 -25.94 24.97
N ASN A 298 -21.41 -24.98 25.03
CA ASN A 298 -22.27 -24.27 24.08
C ASN A 298 -22.85 -23.08 24.90
N GLU A 299 -23.25 -21.99 24.25
CA GLU A 299 -24.61 -21.46 24.41
C GLU A 299 -24.89 -20.41 23.33
N ALA A 300 -25.87 -20.73 22.49
CA ALA A 300 -26.40 -19.91 21.43
C ALA A 300 -27.41 -18.92 22.02
N ILE A 301 -27.30 -17.65 21.63
CA ILE A 301 -28.34 -16.65 21.90
C ILE A 301 -28.99 -16.32 20.55
N ASP A 302 -30.27 -16.62 20.51
CA ASP A 302 -31.28 -16.38 19.50
C ASP A 302 -31.44 -14.87 19.21
N PHE A 303 -31.31 -14.47 17.95
CA PHE A 303 -31.67 -13.12 17.49
C PHE A 303 -32.85 -13.24 16.53
N GLY A 304 -34.01 -12.86 17.06
CA GLY A 304 -35.26 -12.76 16.31
C GLY A 304 -35.15 -11.78 15.13
N GLU A 305 -35.70 -12.24 14.02
CA GLU A 305 -35.95 -11.50 12.79
C GLU A 305 -36.71 -10.19 13.05
N ASN A 306 -36.25 -9.10 12.45
CA ASN A 306 -37.10 -7.96 12.11
C ASN A 306 -36.71 -7.46 10.71
N ASP A 307 -37.56 -7.81 9.76
CA ASP A 307 -37.67 -7.24 8.42
C ASP A 307 -38.22 -5.80 8.53
N PRO A 308 -37.63 -4.81 7.81
CA PRO A 308 -38.40 -3.66 7.38
C PRO A 308 -38.25 -3.43 5.88
N SER A 309 -38.99 -4.21 5.10
CA SER A 309 -39.55 -3.73 3.84
C SER A 309 -40.62 -2.65 4.12
N THR A 310 -40.57 -1.57 3.34
CA THR A 310 -41.61 -0.54 3.17
C THR A 310 -41.52 0.72 4.06
N ILE A 311 -40.68 1.69 3.66
CA ILE A 311 -41.08 3.10 3.68
C ILE A 311 -40.74 3.72 2.31
N ASN A 312 -41.78 3.84 1.47
CA ASN A 312 -41.79 4.75 0.33
C ASN A 312 -41.96 6.18 0.85
N THR A 313 -41.03 7.06 0.53
CA THR A 313 -41.31 8.51 0.51
C THR A 313 -40.62 9.14 -0.68
N THR A 314 -41.44 9.39 -1.70
CA THR A 314 -41.24 10.33 -2.80
C THR A 314 -40.76 11.69 -2.26
N ILE A 315 -39.57 12.13 -2.66
CA ILE A 315 -39.22 13.56 -2.65
C ILE A 315 -38.78 13.93 -4.06
N LYS A 316 -39.47 14.94 -4.57
CA LYS A 316 -39.35 15.50 -5.91
C LYS A 316 -38.03 16.23 -6.09
N ASP A 317 -37.50 16.11 -7.28
CA ASP A 317 -36.49 17.00 -7.85
C ASP A 317 -36.91 18.47 -7.72
N GLU A 318 -36.08 19.26 -7.05
CA GLU A 318 -35.92 20.68 -7.38
C GLU A 318 -34.43 20.95 -7.56
N THR A 319 -34.09 21.14 -8.83
CA THR A 319 -32.86 21.76 -9.31
C THR A 319 -32.63 23.10 -8.64
N ASN A 320 -31.46 23.30 -8.04
CA ASN A 320 -30.90 24.64 -7.89
C ASN A 320 -29.41 24.60 -8.21
N ASP A 321 -29.11 25.10 -9.42
CA ASP A 321 -27.82 25.61 -9.80
C ASP A 321 -27.35 26.66 -8.78
N SER A 322 -26.20 26.44 -8.16
CA SER A 322 -25.30 27.53 -7.78
C SER A 322 -23.89 26.97 -7.59
N LEU A 323 -23.03 27.32 -8.55
CA LEU A 323 -21.59 27.14 -8.48
C LEU A 323 -21.02 27.89 -7.27
N CYS A 324 -20.28 27.17 -6.43
CA CYS A 324 -19.10 27.61 -5.68
C CYS A 324 -18.26 26.38 -5.36
#